data_AF-A0A9E8IIH8-F1
#
_entry.id   AF-A0A9E8IIH8-F1
#
_cell.length_a   1.000
_cell.length_b   1.000
_cell.length_c   1.000
_cell.angle_alpha   90.00
_cell.angle_beta   90.00
_cell.angle_gamma   90.00
#
_symmetry.space_group_name_H-M   'P 1'
#
loop_
_entity.id
_entity.type
_entity.pdbx_description
1 polymer ?
#
loop_
_entity_poly.entity_id
_entity_poly.type
_entity_poly.pdbx_seq_one_letter_code
_entity_poly.pdbx_strand_id
1 'polypeptide(L)'
;MNTMKISYLLGCLALLVASGCVVETEDAELAEESADTQEATSEDTATAMQAISSVGDVGWSPGQPALGLGPSSDRVCFLTGIKGNFAASGDLIRVYVSNGSWYLSGSGPSGVAGWAACAYVTPFSGEYKWESGQNYPTALGSASKRMCFITRVSGSFNSTSDWVHLYGQSGQWFMTGESTASDVKFGARCVAAEYGLEKSWGNNDLGTYVGTSAGQSCGLTKISGNFDNSQDFLHCDRTTDSWYLTGKATSGSLGGRARLF
;
A
#
# COMPACT_ATOMS: atom_id res chain seq x y z
N MET A 1 -39.29 11.81 -17.64
CA MET A 1 -38.41 12.97 -17.35
C MET A 1 -38.88 13.60 -16.05
N ASN A 2 -38.34 13.16 -14.92
CA ASN A 2 -38.67 13.74 -13.61
C ASN A 2 -37.39 14.28 -12.98
N THR A 3 -37.31 15.61 -12.93
CA THR A 3 -36.25 16.41 -12.30
C THR A 3 -36.56 16.53 -10.81
N MET A 4 -35.77 15.87 -9.96
CA MET A 4 -35.85 16.04 -8.51
C MET A 4 -34.77 17.03 -8.07
N LYS A 5 -35.20 18.22 -7.65
CA LYS A 5 -34.37 19.25 -7.01
C LYS A 5 -34.24 18.93 -5.52
N ILE A 6 -33.02 18.80 -5.01
CA ILE A 6 -32.74 18.69 -3.57
C ILE A 6 -32.11 20.01 -3.14
N SER A 7 -32.85 20.75 -2.31
CA SER A 7 -32.46 22.01 -1.70
C SER A 7 -31.54 21.76 -0.49
N TYR A 8 -30.42 22.48 -0.44
CA TYR A 8 -29.53 22.54 0.72
C TYR A 8 -30.15 23.39 1.83
N LEU A 9 -30.36 22.82 3.02
CA LEU A 9 -30.62 23.58 4.23
C LEU A 9 -29.29 23.81 4.96
N LEU A 10 -28.88 25.08 4.98
CA LEU A 10 -27.72 25.61 5.67
C LEU A 10 -28.09 25.80 7.16
N GLY A 11 -27.63 24.90 8.02
CA GLY A 11 -27.80 24.99 9.47
C GLY A 11 -26.52 25.49 10.13
N CYS A 12 -26.45 26.79 10.44
CA CYS A 12 -25.49 27.35 11.38
C CYS A 12 -25.75 26.80 12.78
N LEU A 13 -24.80 26.04 13.35
CA LEU A 13 -24.80 25.74 14.78
C LEU A 13 -23.55 26.36 15.41
N ALA A 14 -23.76 27.52 16.05
CA ALA A 14 -22.80 28.14 16.95
C ALA A 14 -22.79 27.37 18.27
N LEU A 15 -21.60 26.97 18.74
CA LEU A 15 -21.41 26.38 20.06
C LEU A 15 -20.44 27.25 20.87
N LEU A 16 -21.03 27.94 21.85
CA LEU A 16 -20.44 28.68 22.97
C LEU A 16 -20.49 27.75 24.19
N VAL A 17 -19.36 27.34 24.78
CA VAL A 17 -19.23 26.90 26.20
C VAL A 17 -17.74 27.00 26.56
N ALA A 18 -17.25 27.99 27.29
CA ALA A 18 -17.31 28.30 28.74
C ALA A 18 -16.00 27.98 29.47
N SER A 19 -15.64 28.92 30.32
CA SER A 19 -14.47 29.05 31.18
C SER A 19 -14.54 28.21 32.47
N GLY A 20 -13.37 27.94 33.06
CA GLY A 20 -13.17 27.51 34.46
C GLY A 20 -12.79 26.03 34.60
N CYS A 21 -11.90 25.57 35.47
CA CYS A 21 -11.36 26.15 36.70
C CYS A 21 -9.90 25.77 36.93
N VAL A 22 -9.19 26.67 37.59
CA VAL A 22 -7.94 26.48 38.33
C VAL A 22 -8.16 25.48 39.47
N VAL A 23 -7.23 24.55 39.65
CA VAL A 23 -7.02 23.84 40.93
C VAL A 23 -5.52 23.87 41.21
N GLU A 24 -5.14 24.71 42.18
CA GLU A 24 -3.90 24.63 42.97
C GLU A 24 -4.15 23.64 44.11
N THR A 25 -3.26 22.66 44.32
CA THR A 25 -3.06 21.95 45.60
C THR A 25 -1.72 21.19 45.48
N GLU A 26 -0.63 21.78 45.99
CA GLU A 26 -0.01 21.59 47.31
C GLU A 26 0.72 20.24 47.50
N ASP A 27 2.00 20.42 47.80
CA ASP A 27 3.02 19.54 48.38
C ASP A 27 2.53 18.27 49.09
N ALA A 28 3.15 17.15 48.74
CA ALA A 28 3.16 15.95 49.56
C ALA A 28 4.56 15.31 49.57
N GLU A 29 4.94 14.91 50.78
CA GLU A 29 6.26 14.63 51.28
C GLU A 29 7.00 13.45 50.65
N LEU A 30 8.32 13.62 50.69
CA LEU A 30 9.40 12.66 50.73
C LEU A 30 9.06 11.35 51.47
N ALA A 31 9.17 10.23 50.75
CA ALA A 31 9.47 8.92 51.33
C ALA A 31 10.59 8.28 50.50
N GLU A 32 11.79 8.27 51.06
CA GLU A 32 12.93 7.52 50.54
C GLU A 32 12.74 6.04 50.90
N GLU A 33 12.35 5.22 49.94
CA GLU A 33 12.40 3.76 50.04
C GLU A 33 13.42 3.23 49.04
N SER A 34 14.55 2.78 49.57
CA SER A 34 15.65 2.17 48.83
C SER A 34 15.31 0.71 48.52
N ALA A 35 14.65 0.51 47.39
CA ALA A 35 14.45 -0.82 46.82
C ALA A 35 15.60 -1.15 45.85
N ASP A 36 16.44 -2.07 46.29
CA ASP A 36 17.49 -2.76 45.54
C ASP A 36 16.93 -3.29 44.21
N THR A 37 17.13 -2.49 43.16
CA THR A 37 16.64 -2.79 41.82
C THR A 37 17.70 -3.64 41.14
N GLN A 38 17.50 -4.96 41.18
CA GLN A 38 18.21 -5.88 40.31
C GLN A 38 17.90 -5.47 38.86
N GLU A 39 18.88 -4.82 38.22
CA GLU A 39 18.95 -4.67 36.77
C GLU A 39 18.98 -6.07 36.13
N ALA A 40 17.80 -6.59 35.84
CA ALA A 40 17.65 -7.66 34.87
C ALA A 40 18.03 -7.06 33.52
N THR A 41 19.30 -7.24 33.14
CA THR A 41 19.79 -7.04 31.78
C THR A 41 19.03 -8.01 30.87
N SER A 42 17.84 -7.61 30.44
CA SER A 42 17.19 -8.22 29.30
C SER A 42 18.11 -7.94 28.12
N GLU A 43 18.87 -8.95 27.70
CA GLU A 43 19.46 -9.00 26.37
C GLU A 43 18.30 -8.94 25.37
N ASP A 44 17.88 -7.71 25.08
CA ASP A 44 17.07 -7.40 23.93
C ASP A 44 17.94 -7.73 22.73
N THR A 45 17.87 -8.99 22.29
CA THR A 45 18.38 -9.44 21.00
C THR A 45 17.61 -8.67 19.93
N ALA A 46 17.99 -7.41 19.75
CA ALA A 46 17.59 -6.54 18.67
C ALA A 46 17.99 -7.29 17.40
N THR A 47 17.01 -7.96 16.80
CA THR A 47 17.17 -8.59 15.50
C THR A 47 17.56 -7.46 14.56
N ALA A 48 18.84 -7.42 14.19
CA ALA A 48 19.37 -6.40 13.31
C ALA A 48 18.53 -6.40 12.04
N MET A 49 17.83 -5.29 11.78
CA MET A 49 17.03 -5.15 10.58
C MET A 49 17.97 -5.19 9.38
N GLN A 50 17.82 -6.23 8.56
CA GLN A 50 18.61 -6.40 7.36
C GLN A 50 18.26 -5.31 6.35
N ALA A 51 19.28 -4.67 5.79
CA ALA A 51 19.10 -3.77 4.66
C ALA A 51 18.49 -4.54 3.48
N ILE A 52 17.40 -4.03 2.92
CA ILE A 52 16.67 -4.68 1.84
C ILE A 52 17.45 -4.49 0.53
N SER A 53 18.05 -5.54 -0.01
CA SER A 53 18.51 -5.50 -1.41
C SER A 53 17.34 -5.88 -2.33
N SER A 54 17.11 -5.06 -3.35
CA SER A 54 16.11 -5.35 -4.37
C SER A 54 16.71 -6.23 -5.47
N VAL A 55 16.02 -7.33 -5.79
CA VAL A 55 16.24 -8.05 -7.04
C VAL A 55 15.40 -7.36 -8.10
N GLY A 56 16.02 -7.04 -9.24
CA GLY A 56 15.55 -6.08 -10.24
C GLY A 56 14.07 -6.17 -10.63
N ASP A 57 13.57 -5.07 -11.16
CA ASP A 57 12.18 -4.93 -11.58
C ASP A 57 11.91 -5.74 -12.86
N VAL A 58 10.97 -6.68 -12.78
CA VAL A 58 10.64 -7.62 -13.88
C VAL A 58 9.19 -7.47 -14.29
N GLY A 59 8.96 -7.39 -15.60
CA GLY A 59 7.64 -7.15 -16.19
C GLY A 59 7.03 -8.39 -16.83
N TRP A 60 5.73 -8.60 -16.64
CA TRP A 60 4.90 -9.60 -17.31
C TRP A 60 3.88 -8.91 -18.24
N SER A 61 3.58 -9.54 -19.37
CA SER A 61 2.57 -9.09 -20.34
C SER A 61 1.74 -10.25 -20.90
N PRO A 62 0.57 -9.98 -21.51
CA PRO A 62 -0.34 -11.02 -21.99
C PRO A 62 0.33 -11.98 -22.98
N GLY A 63 0.03 -13.27 -22.85
CA GLY A 63 0.62 -14.33 -23.66
C GLY A 63 1.92 -14.91 -23.11
N GLN A 64 2.54 -14.26 -22.11
CA GLN A 64 3.70 -14.83 -21.42
C GLN A 64 3.27 -15.85 -20.34
N PRO A 65 4.04 -16.93 -20.12
CA PRO A 65 3.86 -17.77 -18.95
C PRO A 65 4.14 -16.97 -17.66
N ALA A 66 3.76 -17.52 -16.50
CA ALA A 66 4.12 -16.92 -15.21
C ALA A 66 5.66 -16.83 -15.07
N LEU A 67 6.16 -15.67 -14.65
CA LEU A 67 7.59 -15.42 -14.46
C LEU A 67 8.02 -15.82 -13.07
N GLY A 68 9.01 -16.70 -12.95
CA GLY A 68 9.60 -17.04 -11.65
C GLY A 68 10.48 -15.91 -11.12
N LEU A 69 10.26 -15.52 -9.86
CA LEU A 69 10.95 -14.41 -9.19
C LEU A 69 11.98 -14.88 -8.13
N GLY A 70 12.08 -16.21 -7.94
CA GLY A 70 13.01 -16.84 -7.00
C GLY A 70 12.33 -17.57 -5.85
N PRO A 71 13.10 -18.23 -4.96
CA PRO A 71 12.57 -19.01 -3.86
C PRO A 71 11.84 -18.11 -2.84
N SER A 72 10.84 -18.64 -2.15
CA SER A 72 10.10 -17.90 -1.10
C SER A 72 10.72 -18.01 0.28
N SER A 73 11.86 -18.69 0.42
CA SER A 73 12.53 -18.92 1.70
C SER A 73 13.35 -17.74 2.19
N ASP A 74 13.78 -16.84 1.30
CA ASP A 74 14.72 -15.75 1.61
C ASP A 74 14.25 -14.36 1.16
N ARG A 75 13.12 -14.27 0.46
CA ARG A 75 12.61 -13.03 -0.11
C ARG A 75 11.09 -12.96 -0.08
N VAL A 76 10.59 -11.75 -0.25
CA VAL A 76 9.21 -11.45 -0.56
C VAL A 76 9.15 -10.68 -1.87
N CYS A 77 8.12 -10.90 -2.68
CA CYS A 77 7.92 -10.16 -3.93
C CYS A 77 6.56 -9.46 -3.93
N PHE A 78 6.48 -8.33 -4.64
CA PHE A 78 5.34 -7.42 -4.62
C PHE A 78 5.22 -6.63 -5.92
N LEU A 79 4.07 -6.00 -6.12
CA LEU A 79 3.83 -5.19 -7.31
C LEU A 79 4.50 -3.82 -7.19
N THR A 80 5.31 -3.50 -8.18
CA THR A 80 5.95 -2.19 -8.39
C THR A 80 5.19 -1.36 -9.41
N GLY A 81 4.43 -2.01 -10.31
CA GLY A 81 3.66 -1.32 -11.33
C GLY A 81 2.51 -2.16 -11.89
N ILE A 82 1.52 -1.48 -12.46
CA ILE A 82 0.46 -2.07 -13.27
C ILE A 82 0.23 -1.22 -14.53
N LYS A 83 -0.23 -1.87 -15.59
CA LYS A 83 -0.55 -1.24 -16.87
C LYS A 83 -1.76 -1.91 -17.50
N GLY A 84 -2.50 -1.16 -18.29
CA GLY A 84 -3.45 -1.68 -19.26
C GLY A 84 -4.90 -1.33 -18.95
N ASN A 85 -5.80 -1.89 -19.76
CA ASN A 85 -7.22 -1.68 -19.62
C ASN A 85 -7.83 -2.77 -18.71
N PHE A 86 -8.15 -2.40 -17.48
CA PHE A 86 -8.84 -3.23 -16.48
C PHE A 86 -10.35 -2.99 -16.58
N ALA A 87 -10.99 -3.64 -17.55
CA ALA A 87 -12.42 -3.46 -17.87
C ALA A 87 -13.28 -4.70 -17.64
N ALA A 88 -12.68 -5.81 -17.20
CA ALA A 88 -13.38 -7.06 -16.94
C ALA A 88 -13.00 -7.67 -15.58
N SER A 89 -13.95 -8.41 -15.00
CA SER A 89 -13.75 -9.19 -13.76
C SER A 89 -12.58 -10.19 -13.81
N GLY A 90 -12.17 -10.61 -15.01
CA GLY A 90 -11.05 -11.51 -15.25
C GLY A 90 -9.69 -10.83 -15.43
N ASP A 91 -9.65 -9.49 -15.51
CA ASP A 91 -8.41 -8.74 -15.63
C ASP A 91 -7.67 -8.78 -14.28
N LEU A 92 -6.38 -9.15 -14.33
CA LEU A 92 -5.61 -9.48 -13.14
C LEU A 92 -4.12 -9.28 -13.37
N ILE A 93 -3.46 -8.72 -12.37
CA ILE A 93 -2.02 -8.83 -12.16
C ILE A 93 -1.79 -9.31 -10.73
N ARG A 94 -0.90 -10.29 -10.55
CA ARG A 94 -0.56 -10.80 -9.22
C ARG A 94 0.88 -11.30 -9.09
N VAL A 95 1.39 -11.16 -7.88
CA VAL A 95 2.58 -11.81 -7.35
C VAL A 95 2.16 -12.82 -6.30
N TYR A 96 2.55 -14.08 -6.46
CA TYR A 96 2.08 -15.18 -5.61
C TYR A 96 3.17 -16.22 -5.37
N VAL A 97 3.01 -17.02 -4.30
CA VAL A 97 3.87 -18.16 -3.99
C VAL A 97 3.24 -19.44 -4.52
N SER A 98 4.00 -20.26 -5.22
CA SER A 98 3.64 -21.61 -5.65
C SER A 98 4.86 -22.52 -5.55
N ASN A 99 4.72 -23.73 -5.03
CA ASN A 99 5.82 -24.69 -4.90
C ASN A 99 7.12 -24.10 -4.30
N GLY A 100 6.99 -23.25 -3.27
CA GLY A 100 8.11 -22.61 -2.59
C GLY A 100 8.85 -21.55 -3.40
N SER A 101 8.27 -21.05 -4.50
CA SER A 101 8.83 -19.96 -5.32
C SER A 101 7.81 -18.86 -5.56
N TRP A 102 8.30 -17.64 -5.73
CA TRP A 102 7.52 -16.47 -6.12
C TRP A 102 7.32 -16.42 -7.63
N TYR A 103 6.15 -15.94 -8.05
CA TYR A 103 5.79 -15.77 -9.45
C TYR A 103 5.06 -14.47 -9.69
N LEU A 104 5.33 -13.81 -10.82
CA LEU A 104 4.51 -12.75 -11.40
C LEU A 104 3.67 -13.34 -12.54
N SER A 105 2.38 -13.05 -12.56
CA SER A 105 1.47 -13.47 -13.64
C SER A 105 0.29 -12.51 -13.76
N GLY A 106 -0.45 -12.62 -14.87
CA GLY A 106 -1.73 -11.96 -15.01
C GLY A 106 -2.69 -12.68 -15.94
N SER A 107 -3.84 -12.06 -16.14
CA SER A 107 -4.84 -12.41 -17.15
C SER A 107 -5.53 -11.15 -17.64
N GLY A 108 -5.97 -11.16 -18.90
CA GLY A 108 -6.68 -10.05 -19.53
C GLY A 108 -6.33 -9.94 -21.02
N PRO A 109 -7.31 -9.84 -21.93
CA PRO A 109 -7.05 -9.73 -23.36
C PRO A 109 -6.53 -8.35 -23.78
N SER A 110 -6.67 -7.34 -22.91
CA SER A 110 -6.61 -5.90 -23.25
C SER A 110 -5.36 -5.19 -22.74
N GLY A 111 -4.19 -5.78 -22.94
CA GLY A 111 -2.91 -5.12 -22.64
C GLY A 111 -2.61 -4.98 -21.14
N VAL A 112 -3.33 -5.72 -20.29
CA VAL A 112 -3.07 -5.83 -18.86
C VAL A 112 -1.67 -6.40 -18.64
N ALA A 113 -0.80 -5.62 -18.01
CA ALA A 113 0.59 -5.95 -17.74
C ALA A 113 0.97 -5.44 -16.34
N GLY A 114 2.09 -5.92 -15.82
CA GLY A 114 2.53 -5.50 -14.50
C GLY A 114 3.99 -5.77 -14.25
N TRP A 115 4.51 -5.15 -13.20
CA TRP A 115 5.89 -5.26 -12.78
C TRP A 115 5.96 -5.70 -11.33
N ALA A 116 7.02 -6.43 -11.01
CA ALA A 116 7.32 -6.85 -9.65
C ALA A 116 8.80 -6.70 -9.34
N ALA A 117 9.06 -6.43 -8.06
CA ALA A 117 10.39 -6.53 -7.47
C ALA A 117 10.32 -7.45 -6.25
N CYS A 118 11.50 -7.89 -5.81
CA CYS A 118 11.63 -8.68 -4.59
C CYS A 118 12.61 -8.05 -3.61
N ALA A 119 12.35 -8.24 -2.34
CA ALA A 119 13.13 -7.78 -1.21
C ALA A 119 13.59 -8.99 -0.38
N TYR A 120 14.87 -9.04 0.01
CA TYR A 120 15.38 -10.06 0.93
C TYR A 120 14.94 -9.76 2.37
N VAL A 121 13.70 -10.13 2.67
CA VAL A 121 13.10 -9.95 3.99
C VAL A 121 12.19 -11.13 4.31
N THR A 122 12.39 -11.71 5.49
CA THR A 122 11.56 -12.77 6.05
C THR A 122 11.45 -12.59 7.57
N PRO A 123 10.37 -13.06 8.22
CA PRO A 123 9.18 -13.68 7.62
C PRO A 123 8.24 -12.64 6.98
N PHE A 124 7.33 -13.12 6.14
CA PHE A 124 6.22 -12.34 5.58
C PHE A 124 4.87 -12.94 5.99
N SER A 125 3.82 -12.13 6.00
CA SER A 125 2.47 -12.57 6.37
C SER A 125 1.82 -13.48 5.31
N GLY A 126 0.73 -14.14 5.69
CA GLY A 126 -0.25 -14.62 4.72
C GLY A 126 -0.78 -13.49 3.82
N GLU A 127 -1.40 -13.87 2.70
CA GLU A 127 -2.06 -12.91 1.81
C GLU A 127 -3.40 -12.48 2.42
N TYR A 128 -3.54 -11.18 2.66
CA TYR A 128 -4.82 -10.55 2.97
C TYR A 128 -5.55 -10.22 1.67
N LYS A 129 -6.88 -10.29 1.69
CA LYS A 129 -7.73 -10.01 0.53
C LYS A 129 -8.80 -8.99 0.89
N TRP A 130 -9.12 -8.13 -0.07
CA TRP A 130 -10.26 -7.23 -0.04
C TRP A 130 -10.98 -7.33 -1.38
N GLU A 131 -12.29 -7.13 -1.34
CA GLU A 131 -13.15 -7.06 -2.53
C GLU A 131 -14.17 -5.94 -2.39
N SER A 132 -14.63 -5.39 -3.51
CA SER A 132 -15.59 -4.30 -3.52
C SER A 132 -16.92 -4.71 -2.88
N GLY A 133 -17.55 -3.75 -2.21
CA GLY A 133 -18.72 -3.98 -1.35
C GLY A 133 -18.36 -4.38 0.09
N GLN A 134 -17.09 -4.59 0.43
CA GLN A 134 -16.68 -4.76 1.82
C GLN A 134 -16.78 -3.43 2.59
N ASN A 135 -17.69 -3.38 3.58
CA ASN A 135 -18.04 -2.15 4.31
C ASN A 135 -16.98 -1.63 5.31
N TYR A 136 -15.98 -2.45 5.65
CA TYR A 136 -14.99 -2.11 6.69
C TYR A 136 -13.56 -2.38 6.22
N PRO A 137 -12.59 -1.51 6.57
CA PRO A 137 -11.18 -1.78 6.34
C PRO A 137 -10.73 -3.09 6.99
N THR A 138 -9.90 -3.87 6.30
CA THR A 138 -9.28 -5.08 6.85
C THR A 138 -8.04 -4.70 7.64
N ALA A 139 -7.99 -5.03 8.93
CA ALA A 139 -6.80 -4.84 9.75
C ALA A 139 -5.69 -5.84 9.36
N LEU A 140 -4.48 -5.35 9.14
CA LEU A 140 -3.31 -6.13 8.72
C LEU A 140 -2.27 -6.34 9.84
N GLY A 141 -2.53 -5.77 11.02
CA GLY A 141 -1.69 -5.83 12.21
C GLY A 141 -0.94 -4.52 12.52
N SER A 142 -0.05 -4.57 13.50
CA SER A 142 0.73 -3.42 13.97
C SER A 142 1.53 -2.74 12.86
N ALA A 143 1.56 -1.41 12.84
CA ALA A 143 2.41 -0.62 11.95
C ALA A 143 3.85 -0.45 12.47
N SER A 144 4.13 -0.81 13.72
CA SER A 144 5.49 -0.73 14.26
C SER A 144 6.40 -1.72 13.54
N LYS A 145 7.45 -1.21 12.89
CA LYS A 145 8.45 -1.98 12.13
C LYS A 145 7.84 -2.98 11.15
N ARG A 146 6.70 -2.63 10.54
CA ARG A 146 5.98 -3.48 9.60
C ARG A 146 5.58 -2.65 8.40
N MET A 147 5.78 -3.17 7.20
CA MET A 147 5.32 -2.57 5.95
C MET A 147 4.39 -3.53 5.22
N CYS A 148 3.30 -3.02 4.64
CA CYS A 148 2.40 -3.80 3.80
C CYS A 148 2.40 -3.26 2.35
N PHE A 149 2.35 -4.16 1.37
CA PHE A 149 2.42 -3.82 -0.05
C PHE A 149 1.41 -4.63 -0.87
N ILE A 150 1.07 -4.09 -2.04
CA ILE A 150 0.12 -4.72 -2.95
C ILE A 150 0.79 -5.92 -3.65
N THR A 151 0.09 -7.05 -3.66
CA THR A 151 0.51 -8.29 -4.33
C THR A 151 -0.48 -8.73 -5.41
N ARG A 152 -1.69 -8.18 -5.42
CA ARG A 152 -2.72 -8.51 -6.41
C ARG A 152 -3.60 -7.31 -6.68
N VAL A 153 -3.94 -7.12 -7.95
CA VAL A 153 -4.97 -6.20 -8.43
C VAL A 153 -5.80 -6.93 -9.48
N SER A 154 -7.12 -6.92 -9.35
CA SER A 154 -8.02 -7.51 -10.35
C SER A 154 -9.38 -6.82 -10.38
N GLY A 155 -10.12 -7.05 -11.46
CA GLY A 155 -11.47 -6.51 -11.66
C GLY A 155 -11.47 -5.23 -12.49
N SER A 156 -12.64 -4.61 -12.57
CA SER A 156 -12.89 -3.49 -13.48
C SER A 156 -12.63 -2.15 -12.79
N PHE A 157 -11.54 -1.46 -13.16
CA PHE A 157 -11.23 -0.09 -12.73
C PHE A 157 -11.71 0.88 -13.82
N ASN A 158 -13.03 1.11 -13.88
CA ASN A 158 -13.71 1.82 -14.97
C ASN A 158 -14.21 3.23 -14.59
N SER A 159 -13.89 3.70 -13.39
CA SER A 159 -14.29 5.00 -12.87
C SER A 159 -13.12 5.74 -12.22
N THR A 160 -13.15 7.08 -12.28
CA THR A 160 -12.20 7.93 -11.57
C THR A 160 -12.32 7.82 -10.03
N SER A 161 -13.42 7.26 -9.54
CA SER A 161 -13.65 6.98 -8.11
C SER A 161 -13.16 5.61 -7.68
N ASP A 162 -12.70 4.74 -8.57
CA ASP A 162 -12.19 3.42 -8.21
C ASP A 162 -10.82 3.54 -7.55
N TRP A 163 -10.62 2.91 -6.40
CA TRP A 163 -9.33 2.85 -5.74
C TRP A 163 -9.21 1.72 -4.73
N VAL A 164 -7.96 1.32 -4.49
CA VAL A 164 -7.56 0.40 -3.42
C VAL A 164 -6.36 0.99 -2.68
N HIS A 165 -6.29 0.87 -1.36
CA HIS A 165 -5.27 1.52 -0.52
C HIS A 165 -4.87 0.67 0.69
N LEU A 166 -3.56 0.56 0.88
CA LEU A 166 -2.89 0.14 2.10
C LEU A 166 -2.42 1.37 2.86
N TYR A 167 -2.88 1.55 4.10
CA TYR A 167 -2.53 2.73 4.89
C TYR A 167 -2.31 2.41 6.37
N GLY A 168 -1.42 3.16 7.00
CA GLY A 168 -1.21 3.13 8.44
C GLY A 168 -2.07 4.17 9.15
N GLN A 169 -2.80 3.78 10.18
CA GLN A 169 -3.58 4.67 11.04
C GLN A 169 -3.53 4.16 12.49
N SER A 170 -3.30 5.06 13.45
CA SER A 170 -3.30 4.72 14.89
C SER A 170 -2.43 3.50 15.24
N GLY A 171 -1.25 3.39 14.64
CA GLY A 171 -0.31 2.29 14.91
C GLY A 171 -0.72 0.94 14.31
N GLN A 172 -1.69 0.87 13.40
CA GLN A 172 -2.11 -0.34 12.69
C GLN A 172 -2.09 -0.12 11.17
N TRP A 173 -1.84 -1.18 10.42
CA TRP A 173 -2.05 -1.22 8.98
C TRP A 173 -3.47 -1.65 8.64
N PHE A 174 -4.03 -1.00 7.63
CA PHE A 174 -5.35 -1.29 7.10
C PHE A 174 -5.32 -1.43 5.59
N MET A 175 -6.32 -2.15 5.08
CA MET A 175 -6.55 -2.42 3.68
C MET A 175 -8.00 -2.11 3.35
N THR A 176 -8.24 -1.20 2.42
CA THR A 176 -9.59 -0.81 2.01
C THR A 176 -9.61 -0.37 0.55
N GLY A 177 -10.80 -0.14 0.00
CA GLY A 177 -10.99 0.42 -1.33
C GLY A 177 -12.40 0.98 -1.49
N GLU A 178 -12.64 1.57 -2.66
CA GLU A 178 -13.95 1.97 -3.16
C GLU A 178 -13.98 1.60 -4.63
N SER A 179 -15.11 1.08 -5.12
CA SER A 179 -15.29 0.93 -6.56
C SER A 179 -16.75 1.01 -6.96
N THR A 180 -17.01 1.59 -8.13
CA THR A 180 -18.32 1.53 -8.78
C THR A 180 -18.62 0.16 -9.39
N ALA A 181 -17.58 -0.66 -9.62
CA ALA A 181 -17.71 -2.03 -10.06
C ALA A 181 -17.73 -3.01 -8.88
N SER A 182 -18.52 -4.07 -8.99
CA SER A 182 -18.66 -5.10 -7.94
C SER A 182 -17.60 -6.21 -8.01
N ASP A 183 -16.62 -6.10 -8.92
CA ASP A 183 -15.64 -7.14 -9.19
C ASP A 183 -14.19 -6.74 -8.87
N VAL A 184 -13.95 -5.52 -8.38
CA VAL A 184 -12.62 -5.06 -7.98
C VAL A 184 -12.16 -5.83 -6.74
N LYS A 185 -10.96 -6.42 -6.84
CA LYS A 185 -10.32 -7.17 -5.75
C LYS A 185 -8.85 -6.79 -5.68
N PHE A 186 -8.32 -6.73 -4.47
CA PHE A 186 -6.89 -6.59 -4.28
C PHE A 186 -6.38 -7.45 -3.14
N GLY A 187 -5.09 -7.77 -3.20
CA GLY A 187 -4.41 -8.58 -2.21
C GLY A 187 -3.14 -7.92 -1.72
N ALA A 188 -2.79 -8.16 -0.47
CA ALA A 188 -1.65 -7.55 0.18
C ALA A 188 -0.93 -8.54 1.10
N ARG A 189 0.36 -8.30 1.31
CA ARG A 189 1.18 -8.98 2.31
C ARG A 189 1.99 -7.94 3.08
N CYS A 190 2.43 -8.34 4.27
CA CYS A 190 3.21 -7.48 5.14
C CYS A 190 4.51 -8.18 5.58
N VAL A 191 5.54 -7.39 5.86
CA VAL A 191 6.85 -7.83 6.32
C VAL A 191 7.35 -6.97 7.46
N ALA A 192 8.30 -7.49 8.24
CA ALA A 192 9.02 -6.69 9.24
C ALA A 192 10.06 -5.80 8.53
N ALA A 193 9.79 -4.51 8.43
CA ALA A 193 10.66 -3.52 7.77
C ALA A 193 10.35 -2.10 8.28
N GLU A 194 11.37 -1.25 8.29
CA GLU A 194 11.17 0.20 8.37
C GLU A 194 10.57 0.67 7.04
N TYR A 195 9.82 1.76 7.05
CA TYR A 195 9.28 2.33 5.82
C TYR A 195 9.29 3.86 5.85
N GLY A 196 9.48 4.44 4.68
CA GLY A 196 9.48 5.88 4.47
C GLY A 196 8.08 6.50 4.40
N LEU A 197 8.07 7.82 4.22
CA LEU A 197 6.84 8.58 3.97
C LEU A 197 6.17 8.10 2.67
N GLU A 198 4.83 8.09 2.67
CA GLU A 198 4.06 7.85 1.47
C GLU A 198 4.18 9.03 0.52
N LYS A 199 4.42 8.73 -0.76
CA LYS A 199 4.42 9.71 -1.84
C LYS A 199 3.28 9.41 -2.78
N SER A 200 2.69 10.47 -3.34
CA SER A 200 1.59 10.39 -4.27
C SER A 200 2.01 10.86 -5.66
N TRP A 201 1.43 10.24 -6.68
CA TRP A 201 1.49 10.69 -8.06
C TRP A 201 0.06 10.81 -8.58
N GLY A 202 -0.22 11.85 -9.36
CA GLY A 202 -1.45 11.99 -10.14
C GLY A 202 -1.14 12.39 -11.59
N ASN A 203 -2.14 12.32 -12.47
CA ASN A 203 -1.99 12.52 -13.92
C ASN A 203 -1.29 13.83 -14.38
N ASN A 204 -1.19 14.84 -13.52
CA ASN A 204 -0.52 16.10 -13.84
C ASN A 204 0.96 16.14 -13.43
N ASP A 205 1.45 15.10 -12.76
CA ASP A 205 2.82 15.01 -12.26
C ASP A 205 3.71 14.32 -13.30
N LEU A 206 4.87 14.88 -13.61
CA LEU A 206 5.85 14.26 -14.51
C LEU A 206 6.49 12.99 -13.90
N GLY A 207 6.44 12.87 -12.58
CA GLY A 207 7.03 11.81 -11.79
C GLY A 207 7.31 12.31 -10.38
N THR A 208 7.00 11.51 -9.37
CA THR A 208 7.18 11.89 -7.97
C THR A 208 8.38 11.19 -7.39
N TYR A 209 9.39 11.94 -6.95
CA TYR A 209 10.53 11.38 -6.23
C TYR A 209 10.09 10.70 -4.94
N VAL A 210 10.36 9.40 -4.82
CA VAL A 210 9.99 8.57 -3.65
C VAL A 210 11.11 8.59 -2.60
N GLY A 211 12.36 8.45 -3.04
CA GLY A 211 13.54 8.47 -2.18
C GLY A 211 14.75 7.79 -2.86
N THR A 212 15.81 7.55 -2.08
CA THR A 212 17.05 6.91 -2.57
C THR A 212 16.86 5.41 -2.80
N SER A 213 17.56 4.83 -3.77
CA SER A 213 17.46 3.40 -4.09
C SER A 213 18.37 2.49 -3.26
N ALA A 214 19.36 3.07 -2.57
CA ALA A 214 20.35 2.33 -1.80
C ALA A 214 19.70 1.57 -0.63
N GLY A 215 19.66 0.24 -0.73
CA GLY A 215 19.13 -0.64 0.32
C GLY A 215 17.62 -0.54 0.53
N GLN A 216 16.87 -0.01 -0.45
CA GLN A 216 15.43 0.20 -0.36
C GLN A 216 14.70 -0.26 -1.62
N SER A 217 13.44 -0.63 -1.46
CA SER A 217 12.53 -0.94 -2.57
C SER A 217 11.29 -0.05 -2.56
N CYS A 218 10.81 0.33 -3.74
CA CYS A 218 9.55 1.08 -3.89
C CYS A 218 8.39 0.11 -4.11
N GLY A 219 7.42 0.10 -3.20
CA GLY A 219 6.20 -0.69 -3.33
C GLY A 219 4.97 0.20 -3.48
N LEU A 220 4.03 -0.21 -4.34
CA LEU A 220 2.74 0.45 -4.44
C LEU A 220 1.92 0.21 -3.17
N THR A 221 1.32 1.28 -2.65
CA THR A 221 0.38 1.26 -1.52
C THR A 221 -1.02 1.68 -1.93
N LYS A 222 -1.17 2.51 -2.97
CA LYS A 222 -2.46 2.91 -3.52
C LYS A 222 -2.48 2.85 -5.03
N ILE A 223 -3.58 2.37 -5.58
CA ILE A 223 -3.92 2.45 -7.00
C ILE A 223 -5.30 3.11 -7.08
N SER A 224 -5.45 4.08 -7.96
CA SER A 224 -6.71 4.80 -8.12
C SER A 224 -6.92 5.31 -9.53
N GLY A 225 -8.18 5.41 -9.93
CA GLY A 225 -8.60 5.99 -11.19
C GLY A 225 -9.13 4.97 -12.18
N ASN A 226 -9.37 5.48 -13.38
CA ASN A 226 -9.91 4.74 -14.51
C ASN A 226 -8.75 4.18 -15.35
N PHE A 227 -8.66 2.85 -15.43
CA PHE A 227 -7.71 2.13 -16.28
C PHE A 227 -8.47 1.59 -17.49
N ASP A 228 -8.87 2.46 -18.42
CA ASP A 228 -9.68 2.10 -19.59
C ASP A 228 -8.86 2.01 -20.90
N ASN A 229 -7.56 2.32 -20.85
CA ASN A 229 -6.68 2.25 -21.99
C ASN A 229 -5.49 1.29 -21.77
N SER A 230 -5.11 0.57 -22.83
CA SER A 230 -3.91 -0.28 -22.84
C SER A 230 -2.59 0.45 -22.51
N GLN A 231 -2.57 1.79 -22.62
CA GLN A 231 -1.40 2.63 -22.33
C GLN A 231 -1.45 3.28 -20.94
N ASP A 232 -2.50 3.07 -20.17
CA ASP A 232 -2.59 3.59 -18.80
C ASP A 232 -1.69 2.77 -17.90
N PHE A 233 -0.90 3.45 -17.06
CA PHE A 233 0.00 2.76 -16.14
C PHE A 233 0.32 3.58 -14.89
N LEU A 234 0.74 2.87 -13.86
CA LEU A 234 1.36 3.38 -12.64
C LEU A 234 2.58 2.50 -12.33
N HIS A 235 3.73 3.08 -12.05
CA HIS A 235 4.96 2.30 -11.83
C HIS A 235 5.96 3.02 -10.91
N CYS A 236 6.58 2.26 -10.02
CA CYS A 236 7.80 2.64 -9.32
C CYS A 236 9.01 2.46 -10.25
N ASP A 237 9.48 3.53 -10.87
CA ASP A 237 10.69 3.54 -11.68
C ASP A 237 11.95 3.68 -10.84
N ARG A 238 12.96 2.87 -11.15
CA ARG A 238 14.29 2.96 -10.55
C ARG A 238 15.28 3.64 -11.50
N THR A 239 15.92 4.70 -11.03
CA THR A 239 17.16 5.21 -11.62
C THR A 239 18.37 4.66 -10.88
N THR A 240 19.59 5.07 -11.24
CA THR A 240 20.82 4.64 -10.55
C THR A 240 20.70 4.79 -9.03
N ASP A 241 20.25 5.94 -8.55
CA ASP A 241 20.30 6.30 -7.12
C ASP A 241 18.94 6.57 -6.48
N SER A 242 17.86 6.53 -7.26
CA SER A 242 16.56 7.03 -6.82
C SER A 242 15.41 6.17 -7.30
N TRP A 243 14.30 6.25 -6.57
CA TRP A 243 13.00 5.74 -6.95
C TRP A 243 12.05 6.90 -7.28
N TYR A 244 11.28 6.74 -8.35
CA TYR A 244 10.22 7.65 -8.75
C TYR A 244 8.92 6.88 -8.89
N LEU A 245 7.81 7.47 -8.45
CA LEU A 245 6.48 6.99 -8.80
C LEU A 245 6.03 7.77 -10.04
N THR A 246 5.82 7.06 -11.14
CA THR A 246 5.38 7.63 -12.41
C THR A 246 4.08 6.98 -12.85
N GLY A 247 3.46 7.55 -13.86
CA GLY A 247 2.29 6.99 -14.49
C GLY A 247 1.90 7.73 -15.75
N LYS A 248 0.83 7.26 -16.37
CA LYS A 248 0.18 7.90 -17.50
C LYS A 248 -1.30 7.55 -17.48
N ALA A 249 -2.16 8.54 -17.67
CA ALA A 249 -3.56 8.31 -18.02
C ALA A 249 -3.82 8.85 -19.43
N THR A 250 -4.36 8.01 -20.29
CA THR A 250 -4.77 8.35 -21.65
C THR A 250 -6.17 8.98 -21.64
N SER A 251 -7.01 8.53 -20.71
CA SER A 251 -8.35 9.03 -20.44
C SER A 251 -8.56 9.21 -18.93
N GLY A 252 -9.33 10.23 -18.54
CA GLY A 252 -9.71 10.43 -17.14
C GLY A 252 -8.56 10.80 -16.20
N SER A 253 -8.70 10.40 -14.94
CA SER A 253 -7.70 10.59 -13.89
C SER A 253 -7.18 9.24 -13.41
N LEU A 254 -5.87 9.08 -13.44
CA LEU A 254 -5.15 8.00 -12.79
C LEU A 254 -4.27 8.60 -11.69
N GLY A 255 -4.09 7.84 -10.61
CA GLY A 255 -3.23 8.24 -9.52
C GLY A 255 -2.77 7.04 -8.70
N GLY A 256 -1.74 7.25 -7.92
CA GLY A 256 -1.17 6.20 -7.09
C GLY A 256 -0.42 6.72 -5.90
N ARG A 257 -0.07 5.80 -5.00
CA ARG A 257 0.84 6.08 -3.90
C ARG A 257 1.82 4.95 -3.72
N ALA A 258 3.01 5.30 -3.25
CA ALA A 258 4.09 4.36 -3.00
C ALA A 258 4.89 4.77 -1.77
N ARG A 259 5.62 3.80 -1.21
CA ARG A 259 6.57 3.99 -0.12
C ARG A 259 7.87 3.25 -0.42
N LEU A 260 8.96 3.76 0.12
CA LEU A 260 10.19 2.99 0.27
C LEU A 260 10.15 2.16 1.55
N PHE A 261 10.77 0.98 1.51
CA PHE A 261 11.04 0.13 2.66
C PHE A 261 12.33 -0.66 2.44
#